data_AF-A0A2E4Y4Q2-F1
#
_entry.id   AF-A0A2E4Y4Q2-F1
#
_cell.length_a   1.000
_cell.length_b   1.000
_cell.length_c   1.000
_cell.angle_alpha   90.00
_cell.angle_beta   90.00
_cell.angle_gamma   90.00
#
_symmetry.space_group_name_H-M   'P 1'
#
loop_
_entity.id
_entity.type
_entity.pdbx_description
1 polymer ?
#
loop_
_entity_poly.entity_id
_entity_poly.type
_entity_poly.pdbx_seq_one_letter_code
_entity_poly.pdbx_strand_id
1 'polypeptide(L)'
;MEDLLGWLQGNLLTVFSVGVTLVLIYHYLIEKENSVKLSKRYRSSIFEAQSQIFLNASHYLISGNKDLAIKEFLNAVDLNRETVETYFALGELFRSNGEIEKAISVHRSLIAKESMNEQMRLRALKELAKDFDKGGFVDKAIETYKDVLKINRDQEEIILSLCRIYEDIEDWEQALNYRILLSKIGRKNQSETISHILVQKAKSHLENGDIGQCDEDLELAFRYAPSVSAKIFRLKLYL
;
A
#
# COMPACT_ATOMS: atom_id res chain seq x y z
N MET A 1 36.94 -31.26 60.02
CA MET A 1 37.66 -31.10 58.73
C MET A 1 37.93 -32.46 58.08
N GLU A 2 38.12 -33.53 58.86
CA GLU A 2 38.34 -34.90 58.36
C GLU A 2 37.10 -35.54 57.68
N ASP A 3 35.88 -35.29 58.18
CA ASP A 3 34.64 -35.83 57.56
C ASP A 3 34.38 -35.31 56.14
N LEU A 4 34.75 -34.05 55.87
CA LEU A 4 34.61 -33.44 54.54
C LEU A 4 35.57 -34.07 53.54
N LEU A 5 36.79 -34.41 53.98
CA LEU A 5 37.82 -35.04 53.16
C LEU A 5 37.46 -36.48 52.80
N GLY A 6 36.90 -37.25 53.75
CA GLY A 6 36.42 -38.61 53.49
C GLY A 6 35.22 -38.67 52.54
N TRP A 7 34.27 -37.73 52.70
CA TRP A 7 33.11 -37.61 51.80
C TRP A 7 33.52 -37.20 50.38
N LEU A 8 34.49 -36.29 50.25
CA LEU A 8 35.03 -35.86 48.96
C LEU A 8 35.78 -36.98 48.22
N GLN A 9 36.51 -37.84 48.94
CA GLN A 9 37.19 -38.99 48.33
C GLN A 9 36.22 -40.06 47.80
N GLY A 10 35.10 -40.30 48.50
CA GLY A 10 34.06 -41.24 48.04
C GLY A 10 33.24 -40.75 46.84
N ASN A 11 33.13 -39.42 46.65
CA ASN A 11 32.29 -38.78 45.65
C ASN A 11 33.07 -37.96 44.61
N LEU A 12 34.35 -38.27 44.39
CA LEU A 12 35.25 -37.49 43.53
C LEU A 12 34.70 -37.28 42.10
N LEU A 13 34.05 -38.29 41.53
CA LEU A 13 33.44 -38.24 40.19
C LEU A 13 32.27 -37.27 40.10
N THR A 14 31.42 -37.18 41.14
CA THR A 14 30.27 -36.28 41.13
C THR A 14 30.73 -34.84 41.29
N VAL A 15 31.70 -34.57 42.16
CA VAL A 15 32.31 -33.25 42.31
C VAL A 15 32.95 -32.78 41.00
N PHE A 16 33.67 -33.66 40.31
CA PHE A 16 34.23 -33.36 38.99
C PHE A 16 33.14 -33.08 37.95
N SER A 17 32.07 -33.88 37.91
CA SER A 17 30.95 -33.68 36.99
C SER A 17 30.21 -32.34 37.22
N VAL A 18 30.06 -31.93 38.48
CA VAL A 18 29.44 -30.64 38.84
C VAL A 18 30.36 -29.49 38.46
N GLY A 19 31.67 -29.63 38.67
CA GLY A 19 32.66 -28.65 38.21
C GLY A 19 32.61 -28.44 36.68
N VAL A 20 32.59 -29.53 35.91
CA VAL A 20 32.51 -29.48 34.44
C VAL A 20 31.20 -28.85 33.97
N THR A 21 30.06 -29.21 34.57
CA THR A 21 28.77 -28.63 34.19
C THR A 21 28.67 -27.13 34.51
N LEU A 22 29.22 -26.68 35.65
CA LEU A 22 29.30 -25.25 35.97
C LEU A 22 30.16 -24.47 34.97
N VAL A 23 31.29 -25.04 34.52
CA VAL A 23 32.14 -24.44 33.47
C VAL A 23 31.40 -24.36 32.13
N LEU A 24 30.66 -25.41 31.76
CA LEU A 24 29.85 -25.41 30.52
C LEU A 24 28.72 -24.38 30.59
N ILE A 25 28.03 -24.27 31.72
CA ILE A 25 26.96 -23.26 31.94
C ILE A 25 27.55 -21.84 31.87
N TYR A 26 28.71 -21.62 32.48
CA TYR A 26 29.41 -20.33 32.42
C TYR A 26 29.78 -19.96 30.98
N HIS A 27 30.33 -20.91 30.22
CA HIS A 27 30.69 -20.69 28.81
C HIS A 27 29.45 -20.40 27.96
N TYR A 28 28.36 -21.14 28.16
CA TYR A 28 27.08 -20.93 27.48
C TYR A 28 26.49 -19.54 27.77
N LEU A 29 26.54 -19.08 29.03
CA LEU A 29 26.04 -17.76 29.41
C LEU A 29 26.83 -16.63 28.75
N ILE A 30 28.17 -16.71 28.73
CA ILE A 30 29.03 -15.74 28.05
C ILE A 30 28.78 -15.70 26.55
N GLU A 31 28.67 -16.87 25.92
CA GLU A 31 28.44 -16.98 24.47
C GLU A 31 27.04 -16.46 24.09
N LYS A 32 26.03 -16.72 24.92
CA LYS A 32 24.68 -16.15 24.77
C LYS A 32 24.68 -14.63 24.92
N GLU A 33 25.40 -14.07 25.88
CA GLU A 33 25.45 -12.62 26.08
C GLU A 33 26.21 -11.92 24.94
N ASN A 34 27.31 -12.53 24.47
CA ASN A 34 28.10 -12.05 23.35
C ASN A 34 27.32 -12.12 22.03
N SER A 35 26.62 -13.21 21.76
CA SER A 35 25.76 -13.34 20.56
C SER A 35 24.62 -12.32 20.53
N VAL A 36 24.00 -12.02 21.69
CA VAL A 36 22.98 -10.95 21.80
C VAL A 36 23.59 -9.56 21.55
N LYS A 37 24.78 -9.27 22.11
CA LYS A 37 25.48 -7.99 21.86
C LYS A 37 25.89 -7.84 20.39
N LEU A 38 26.39 -8.91 19.78
CA LEU A 38 26.78 -8.94 18.37
C LEU A 38 25.56 -8.72 17.46
N SER A 39 24.43 -9.38 17.74
CA SER A 39 23.19 -9.21 16.97
C SER A 39 22.65 -7.78 17.08
N LYS A 40 22.72 -7.16 18.27
CA LYS A 40 22.30 -5.77 18.49
C LYS A 40 23.19 -4.80 17.71
N ARG A 41 24.51 -4.99 17.73
CA ARG A 41 25.46 -4.16 16.94
C ARG A 41 25.24 -4.33 15.44
N TYR A 42 25.10 -5.57 14.97
CA TYR A 42 24.81 -5.87 13.58
C TYR A 42 23.49 -5.23 13.12
N ARG A 43 22.41 -5.36 13.91
CA ARG A 43 21.12 -4.74 13.60
C ARG A 43 21.24 -3.20 13.57
N SER A 44 22.03 -2.60 14.47
CA SER A 44 22.28 -1.16 14.48
C SER A 44 23.05 -0.70 13.24
N SER A 45 24.11 -1.41 12.85
CA SER A 45 24.90 -1.03 11.67
C SER A 45 24.13 -1.18 10.37
N ILE A 46 23.30 -2.23 10.27
CA ILE A 46 22.39 -2.42 9.13
C ILE A 46 21.37 -1.29 9.07
N PHE A 47 20.75 -0.93 10.20
CA PHE A 47 19.80 0.17 10.26
C PHE A 47 20.43 1.52 9.84
N GLU A 48 21.66 1.78 10.29
CA GLU A 48 22.41 2.99 9.94
C GLU A 48 22.76 3.04 8.45
N ALA A 49 23.21 1.91 7.88
CA ALA A 49 23.47 1.78 6.45
C ALA A 49 22.18 1.98 5.61
N GLN A 50 21.06 1.40 6.05
CA GLN A 50 19.77 1.58 5.37
C GLN A 50 19.26 3.03 5.44
N SER A 51 19.40 3.68 6.60
CA SER A 51 19.06 5.08 6.78
C SER A 51 19.88 5.97 5.82
N GLN A 52 21.18 5.70 5.71
CA GLN A 52 22.04 6.43 4.79
C GLN A 52 21.63 6.24 3.34
N ILE A 53 21.27 5.02 2.93
CA ILE A 53 20.80 4.74 1.58
C ILE A 53 19.49 5.46 1.30
N PHE A 54 18.55 5.46 2.26
CA PHE A 54 17.29 6.17 2.13
C PHE A 54 17.52 7.69 1.96
N LEU A 55 18.43 8.27 2.75
CA LEU A 55 18.80 9.68 2.63
C LEU A 55 19.44 10.00 1.27
N ASN A 56 20.37 9.16 0.81
CA ASN A 56 21.02 9.34 -0.49
C ASN A 56 20.01 9.22 -1.63
N ALA A 57 19.16 8.20 -1.61
CA ALA A 57 18.14 8.01 -2.62
C ALA A 57 17.12 9.15 -2.61
N SER A 58 16.70 9.61 -1.43
CA SER A 58 15.84 10.81 -1.29
C SER A 58 16.50 12.06 -1.86
N HIS A 59 17.79 12.27 -1.57
CA HIS A 59 18.56 13.38 -2.15
C HIS A 59 18.61 13.30 -3.68
N TYR A 60 18.83 12.11 -4.25
CA TYR A 60 18.78 11.90 -5.70
C TYR A 60 17.39 12.15 -6.29
N LEU A 61 16.32 11.77 -5.59
CA LEU A 61 14.94 12.08 -6.01
C LEU A 61 14.69 13.59 -6.03
N ILE A 62 15.10 14.31 -4.97
CA ILE A 62 14.99 15.78 -4.90
C ILE A 62 15.81 16.44 -6.02
N SER A 63 16.95 15.85 -6.37
CA SER A 63 17.83 16.33 -7.44
C SER A 63 17.39 15.90 -8.85
N GLY A 64 16.30 15.13 -8.98
CA GLY A 64 15.78 14.62 -10.26
C GLY A 64 16.53 13.43 -10.87
N ASN A 65 17.57 12.91 -10.21
CA ASN A 65 18.39 11.81 -10.69
C ASN A 65 17.78 10.44 -10.32
N LYS A 66 16.70 10.06 -11.00
CA LYS A 66 15.93 8.84 -10.70
C LYS A 66 16.75 7.55 -10.83
N ASP A 67 17.60 7.42 -11.85
CA ASP A 67 18.40 6.20 -12.06
C ASP A 67 19.38 5.94 -10.91
N LEU A 68 19.99 6.99 -10.38
CA LEU A 68 20.87 6.89 -9.21
C LEU A 68 20.08 6.53 -7.95
N ALA A 69 18.88 7.10 -7.76
CA ALA A 69 18.00 6.71 -6.67
C ALA A 69 17.59 5.23 -6.76
N ILE A 70 17.29 4.71 -7.96
CA ILE A 70 16.97 3.28 -8.18
C ILE A 70 18.17 2.43 -7.79
N LYS A 71 19.37 2.78 -8.24
CA LYS A 71 20.60 2.03 -7.93
C LYS A 71 20.86 1.98 -6.43
N GLU A 72 20.71 3.09 -5.74
CA GLU A 72 20.85 3.15 -4.28
C GLU A 72 19.80 2.27 -3.57
N PHE A 73 18.53 2.34 -3.98
CA PHE A 73 17.50 1.48 -3.38
C PHE A 73 17.70 -0.02 -3.66
N LEU A 74 18.20 -0.40 -4.84
CA LEU A 74 18.56 -1.79 -5.15
C LEU A 74 19.68 -2.29 -4.24
N ASN A 75 20.71 -1.47 -3.99
CA ASN A 75 21.77 -1.80 -3.02
C ASN A 75 21.20 -2.00 -1.60
N ALA A 76 20.20 -1.21 -1.19
CA ALA A 76 19.53 -1.40 0.11
C ALA A 76 18.77 -2.73 0.20
N VAL A 77 18.11 -3.16 -0.88
CA VAL A 77 17.42 -4.46 -0.92
C VAL A 77 18.42 -5.61 -0.79
N ASP A 78 19.61 -5.49 -1.38
CA ASP A 78 20.67 -6.50 -1.27
C ASP A 78 21.26 -6.57 0.15
N LEU A 79 21.36 -5.45 0.86
CA LEU A 79 21.86 -5.39 2.23
C LEU A 79 20.88 -5.95 3.26
N ASN A 80 19.57 -5.81 3.02
CA ASN A 80 18.55 -6.40 3.88
C ASN A 80 17.22 -6.58 3.12
N ARG A 81 16.92 -7.82 2.76
CA ARG A 81 15.71 -8.19 1.99
C ARG A 81 14.40 -8.07 2.77
N GLU A 82 14.44 -7.70 4.06
CA GLU A 82 13.28 -7.74 4.95
C GLU A 82 12.59 -6.39 5.19
N THR A 83 13.19 -5.25 4.83
CA THR A 83 12.56 -3.94 5.09
C THR A 83 11.50 -3.61 4.06
N VAL A 84 10.24 -3.74 4.47
CA VAL A 84 9.08 -3.50 3.61
C VAL A 84 9.03 -2.05 3.09
N GLU A 85 9.50 -1.08 3.88
CA GLU A 85 9.61 0.33 3.50
C GLU A 85 10.49 0.52 2.25
N THR A 86 11.57 -0.24 2.12
CA THR A 86 12.47 -0.16 0.94
C THR A 86 11.76 -0.61 -0.32
N TYR A 87 10.96 -1.68 -0.24
CA TYR A 87 10.18 -2.16 -1.39
C TYR A 87 9.08 -1.17 -1.78
N PHE A 88 8.42 -0.51 -0.81
CA PHE A 88 7.46 0.56 -1.13
C PHE A 88 8.12 1.71 -1.89
N ALA A 89 9.26 2.20 -1.40
CA ALA A 89 9.99 3.28 -2.06
C ALA A 89 10.47 2.88 -3.46
N LEU A 90 10.94 1.64 -3.62
CA LEU A 90 11.39 1.11 -4.91
C LEU A 90 10.23 0.99 -5.91
N GLY A 91 9.06 0.49 -5.48
CA GLY A 91 7.88 0.39 -6.32
C GLY A 91 7.37 1.76 -6.77
N GLU A 92 7.29 2.72 -5.85
CA GLU A 92 6.94 4.11 -6.18
C GLU A 92 7.91 4.72 -7.19
N LEU A 93 9.22 4.47 -7.02
CA LEU A 93 10.23 4.99 -7.92
C LEU A 93 10.12 4.38 -9.33
N PHE A 94 9.97 3.05 -9.43
CA PHE A 94 9.72 2.40 -10.72
C PHE A 94 8.48 2.96 -11.41
N ARG A 95 7.37 3.13 -10.67
CA ARG A 95 6.15 3.75 -11.22
C ARG A 95 6.42 5.17 -11.72
N SER A 96 7.14 5.98 -10.94
CA SER A 96 7.48 7.36 -11.32
C SER A 96 8.44 7.45 -12.51
N ASN A 97 9.20 6.39 -12.79
CA ASN A 97 10.10 6.27 -13.93
C ASN A 97 9.42 5.67 -15.18
N GLY A 98 8.14 5.28 -15.08
CA GLY A 98 7.40 4.60 -16.15
C GLY A 98 7.68 3.11 -16.25
N GLU A 99 8.47 2.54 -15.34
CA GLU A 99 8.77 1.10 -15.26
C GLU A 99 7.64 0.35 -14.54
N ILE A 100 6.43 0.44 -15.10
CA ILE A 100 5.19 0.01 -14.43
C ILE A 100 5.20 -1.48 -14.08
N GLU A 101 5.70 -2.35 -14.97
CA GLU A 101 5.75 -3.79 -14.71
C GLU A 101 6.64 -4.14 -13.51
N LYS A 102 7.74 -3.40 -13.33
CA LYS A 102 8.63 -3.58 -12.17
C LYS A 102 7.94 -3.12 -10.89
N ALA A 103 7.23 -1.99 -10.92
CA ALA A 103 6.44 -1.51 -9.79
C ALA A 103 5.40 -2.54 -9.34
N ILE A 104 4.60 -3.05 -10.31
CA ILE A 104 3.60 -4.10 -10.09
C ILE A 104 4.25 -5.34 -9.46
N SER A 105 5.38 -5.79 -10.01
CA SER A 105 6.11 -6.96 -9.50
C SER A 105 6.56 -6.76 -8.05
N VAL A 106 7.10 -5.58 -7.72
CA VAL A 106 7.55 -5.24 -6.37
C VAL A 106 6.39 -5.26 -5.38
N HIS A 107 5.29 -4.55 -5.67
CA HIS A 107 4.14 -4.51 -4.75
C HIS A 107 3.39 -5.85 -4.65
N ARG A 108 3.27 -6.64 -5.73
CA ARG A 108 2.76 -8.02 -5.65
C ARG A 108 3.62 -8.89 -4.74
N SER A 109 4.94 -8.78 -4.85
CA SER A 109 5.87 -9.58 -4.04
C SER A 109 5.74 -9.25 -2.55
N LEU A 110 5.46 -7.99 -2.21
CA LEU A 110 5.16 -7.59 -0.83
C LEU A 110 3.88 -8.25 -0.31
N ILE A 111 2.79 -8.21 -1.07
CA ILE A 111 1.48 -8.78 -0.65
C ILE A 111 1.58 -10.28 -0.36
N ALA A 112 2.48 -10.99 -1.06
CA ALA A 112 2.70 -12.42 -0.89
C ALA A 112 3.52 -12.80 0.35
N LYS A 113 4.17 -11.85 1.06
CA LYS A 113 4.96 -12.16 2.26
C LYS A 113 4.05 -12.54 3.43
N GLU A 114 4.37 -13.64 4.11
CA GLU A 114 3.61 -14.16 5.26
C GLU A 114 3.68 -13.25 6.49
N SER A 115 4.79 -12.52 6.67
CA SER A 115 5.00 -11.62 7.82
C SER A 115 4.22 -10.30 7.73
N MET A 116 3.39 -10.12 6.69
CA MET A 116 2.73 -8.85 6.42
C MET A 116 1.47 -8.65 7.27
N ASN A 117 1.51 -7.64 8.15
CA ASN A 117 0.34 -7.23 8.90
C ASN A 117 -0.73 -6.58 7.99
N GLU A 118 -1.96 -6.45 8.49
CA GLU A 118 -3.10 -5.97 7.72
C GLU A 118 -2.92 -4.53 7.21
N GLN A 119 -2.33 -3.64 8.00
CA GLN A 119 -2.09 -2.25 7.61
C GLN A 119 -1.10 -2.15 6.45
N MET A 120 -0.03 -2.95 6.49
CA MET A 120 0.96 -3.02 5.42
C MET A 120 0.37 -3.67 4.17
N ARG A 121 -0.46 -4.71 4.34
CA ARG A 121 -1.24 -5.31 3.23
C ARG A 121 -2.15 -4.30 2.56
N LEU A 122 -2.88 -3.51 3.35
CA LEU A 122 -3.72 -2.43 2.84
C LEU A 122 -2.90 -1.40 2.06
N ARG A 123 -1.75 -0.98 2.59
CA ARG A 123 -0.84 -0.04 1.89
C ARG A 123 -0.31 -0.63 0.59
N ALA A 124 0.09 -1.91 0.57
CA ALA A 124 0.58 -2.58 -0.63
C ALA A 124 -0.51 -2.73 -1.70
N LEU A 125 -1.75 -3.02 -1.31
CA LEU A 125 -2.88 -3.04 -2.24
C LEU A 125 -3.14 -1.65 -2.85
N LYS A 126 -3.07 -0.58 -2.04
CA LYS A 126 -3.20 0.79 -2.54
C LYS A 126 -2.13 1.13 -3.57
N GLU A 127 -0.87 0.83 -3.27
CA GLU A 127 0.23 1.10 -4.19
C GLU A 127 0.15 0.25 -5.45
N LEU A 128 -0.23 -1.03 -5.34
CA LEU A 128 -0.47 -1.89 -6.49
C LEU A 128 -1.60 -1.37 -7.38
N ALA A 129 -2.70 -0.90 -6.79
CA ALA A 129 -3.81 -0.32 -7.54
C ALA A 129 -3.37 0.94 -8.31
N LYS A 130 -2.56 1.80 -7.69
CA LYS A 130 -1.95 2.97 -8.37
C LYS A 130 -1.03 2.56 -9.51
N ASP A 131 -0.28 1.47 -9.38
CA ASP A 131 0.57 0.97 -10.46
C ASP A 131 -0.27 0.48 -11.64
N PHE A 132 -1.32 -0.30 -11.39
CA PHE A 132 -2.24 -0.74 -12.44
C PHE A 132 -2.91 0.43 -13.14
N ASP A 133 -3.38 1.40 -12.36
CA ASP A 133 -4.00 2.61 -12.85
C ASP A 133 -3.04 3.41 -13.77
N LYS A 134 -1.81 3.65 -13.28
CA LYS A 134 -0.80 4.37 -14.06
C LYS A 134 -0.35 3.61 -15.32
N GLY A 135 -0.43 2.28 -15.30
CA GLY A 135 -0.15 1.41 -16.44
C GLY A 135 -1.29 1.25 -17.44
N GLY A 136 -2.47 1.81 -17.17
CA GLY A 136 -3.65 1.62 -18.02
C GLY A 136 -4.31 0.24 -17.90
N PHE A 137 -3.96 -0.55 -16.88
CA PHE A 137 -4.61 -1.82 -16.57
C PHE A 137 -5.92 -1.59 -15.82
N VAL A 138 -6.89 -0.96 -16.50
CA VAL A 138 -8.13 -0.42 -15.91
C VAL A 138 -8.88 -1.45 -15.07
N ASP A 139 -9.16 -2.64 -15.61
CA ASP A 139 -9.93 -3.67 -14.88
C ASP A 139 -9.26 -4.08 -13.58
N LYS A 140 -7.94 -4.28 -13.62
CA LYS A 140 -7.14 -4.67 -12.45
C LYS A 140 -7.06 -3.55 -11.42
N ALA A 141 -6.96 -2.30 -11.88
CA ALA A 141 -6.97 -1.13 -11.00
C ALA A 141 -8.30 -1.06 -10.23
N ILE A 142 -9.43 -1.20 -10.94
CA ILE A 142 -10.78 -1.21 -10.34
C ILE A 142 -10.91 -2.34 -9.31
N GLU A 143 -10.54 -3.57 -9.68
CA GLU A 143 -10.62 -4.72 -8.79
C GLU A 143 -9.78 -4.50 -7.51
N THR A 144 -8.53 -4.05 -7.67
CA THR A 144 -7.62 -3.83 -6.55
C THR A 144 -8.08 -2.68 -5.65
N TYR A 145 -8.58 -1.58 -6.22
CA TYR A 145 -9.19 -0.49 -5.44
C TYR A 145 -10.45 -0.95 -4.70
N LYS A 146 -11.29 -1.80 -5.30
CA LYS A 146 -12.44 -2.41 -4.61
C LYS A 146 -12.01 -3.29 -3.45
N ASP A 147 -10.93 -4.05 -3.60
CA ASP A 147 -10.38 -4.86 -2.50
C ASP A 147 -9.88 -3.99 -1.34
N VAL A 148 -9.25 -2.85 -1.63
CA VAL A 148 -8.90 -1.85 -0.60
C VAL A 148 -10.16 -1.38 0.15
N LEU A 149 -11.25 -1.09 -0.56
CA LEU A 149 -12.52 -0.65 0.03
C LEU A 149 -13.27 -1.74 0.80
N LYS A 150 -13.04 -3.03 0.50
CA LYS A 150 -13.56 -4.15 1.29
C LYS A 150 -12.92 -4.20 2.67
N ILE A 151 -11.62 -3.89 2.76
CA ILE A 151 -10.86 -3.87 4.01
C ILE A 151 -11.17 -2.60 4.81
N ASN A 152 -11.11 -1.44 4.15
CA ASN A 152 -11.41 -0.16 4.76
C ASN A 152 -12.27 0.69 3.82
N ARG A 153 -13.53 0.90 4.20
CA ARG A 153 -14.54 1.61 3.40
C ARG A 153 -14.33 3.12 3.35
N ASP A 154 -13.64 3.70 4.33
CA ASP A 154 -13.45 5.14 4.47
C ASP A 154 -12.09 5.55 3.89
N GLN A 155 -11.98 5.49 2.57
CA GLN A 155 -10.75 5.80 1.82
C GLN A 155 -11.05 6.79 0.70
N GLU A 156 -11.12 8.07 1.04
CA GLU A 156 -11.45 9.17 0.11
C GLU A 156 -10.59 9.15 -1.16
N GLU A 157 -9.27 8.95 -1.05
CA GLU A 157 -8.33 8.88 -2.18
C GLU A 157 -8.69 7.76 -3.17
N ILE A 158 -9.14 6.62 -2.65
CA ILE A 158 -9.46 5.43 -3.45
C ILE A 158 -10.80 5.61 -4.14
N ILE A 159 -11.77 6.20 -3.42
CA ILE A 159 -13.09 6.54 -3.99
C ILE A 159 -12.92 7.58 -5.11
N LEU A 160 -12.07 8.59 -4.92
CA LEU A 160 -11.74 9.57 -5.96
C LEU A 160 -11.13 8.91 -7.20
N SER A 161 -10.21 7.97 -6.99
CA SER A 161 -9.57 7.23 -8.09
C SER A 161 -10.59 6.40 -8.88
N LEU A 162 -11.51 5.72 -8.19
CA LEU A 162 -12.61 4.98 -8.82
C LEU A 162 -13.59 5.90 -9.56
N CYS A 163 -13.95 7.06 -8.98
CA CYS A 163 -14.80 8.04 -9.67
C CYS A 163 -14.17 8.45 -11.00
N ARG A 164 -12.88 8.82 -10.98
CA ARG A 164 -12.15 9.22 -12.19
C ARG A 164 -12.13 8.08 -13.21
N ILE A 165 -11.77 6.86 -12.80
CA ILE A 165 -11.69 5.72 -13.73
C ILE A 165 -13.06 5.45 -14.38
N TYR A 166 -14.14 5.43 -13.60
CA TYR A 166 -15.47 5.16 -14.14
C TYR A 166 -15.99 6.29 -15.03
N GLU A 167 -15.63 7.55 -14.75
CA GLU A 167 -15.89 8.68 -15.65
C GLU A 167 -15.08 8.58 -16.95
N ASP A 168 -13.81 8.17 -16.88
CA ASP A 168 -12.93 8.03 -18.05
C ASP A 168 -13.38 6.93 -19.01
N ILE A 169 -13.98 5.84 -18.49
CA ILE A 169 -14.54 4.76 -19.31
C ILE A 169 -16.04 4.91 -19.61
N GLU A 170 -16.63 6.04 -19.21
CA GLU A 170 -18.04 6.39 -19.42
C GLU A 170 -19.05 5.38 -18.82
N ASP A 171 -18.65 4.64 -17.79
CA ASP A 171 -19.58 3.84 -16.98
C ASP A 171 -20.27 4.77 -15.97
N TRP A 172 -21.26 5.49 -16.48
CA TRP A 172 -21.97 6.52 -15.73
C TRP A 172 -22.71 5.99 -14.50
N GLU A 173 -23.13 4.72 -14.53
CA GLU A 173 -23.81 4.07 -13.42
C GLU A 173 -22.85 3.88 -12.24
N GLN A 174 -21.67 3.32 -12.49
CA GLN A 174 -20.66 3.17 -11.44
C GLN A 174 -20.08 4.53 -11.01
N ALA A 175 -19.84 5.44 -11.94
CA ALA A 175 -19.38 6.80 -11.63
C ALA A 175 -20.35 7.51 -10.67
N LEU A 176 -21.65 7.45 -10.94
CA LEU A 176 -22.69 8.00 -10.07
C LEU A 176 -22.66 7.38 -8.67
N ASN A 177 -22.60 6.04 -8.60
CA ASN A 177 -22.57 5.31 -7.34
C ASN A 177 -21.38 5.73 -6.47
N TYR A 178 -20.18 5.83 -7.04
CA TYR A 178 -18.99 6.26 -6.31
C TYR A 178 -19.00 7.76 -5.96
N ARG A 179 -19.61 8.62 -6.78
CA ARG A 179 -19.77 10.05 -6.43
C ARG A 179 -20.74 10.27 -5.29
N ILE A 180 -21.82 9.49 -5.22
CA ILE A 180 -22.74 9.48 -4.08
C ILE A 180 -22.04 8.94 -2.82
N LEU A 181 -21.21 7.90 -2.96
CA LEU A 181 -20.39 7.43 -1.84
C LEU A 181 -19.42 8.52 -1.37
N LEU A 182 -18.75 9.19 -2.30
CA LEU A 182 -17.84 10.29 -2.02
C LEU A 182 -18.55 11.47 -1.34
N SER A 183 -19.79 11.79 -1.71
CA SER A 183 -20.55 12.88 -1.07
C SER A 183 -20.91 12.60 0.40
N LYS A 184 -20.92 11.33 0.81
CA LYS A 184 -21.19 10.93 2.21
C LYS A 184 -19.95 10.99 3.09
N ILE A 185 -18.77 10.81 2.52
CA ILE A 185 -17.50 10.65 3.25
C ILE A 185 -16.61 11.90 3.11
N GLY A 186 -16.61 12.52 1.94
CA GLY A 186 -15.78 13.66 1.61
C GLY A 186 -16.32 14.98 2.16
N ARG A 187 -15.44 15.99 2.20
CA ARG A 187 -15.78 17.34 2.70
C ARG A 187 -16.31 18.28 1.62
N LYS A 188 -16.13 17.92 0.34
CA LYS A 188 -16.48 18.76 -0.81
C LYS A 188 -17.85 18.39 -1.35
N ASN A 189 -18.65 19.42 -1.60
CA ASN A 189 -19.94 19.27 -2.27
C ASN A 189 -19.77 18.59 -3.64
N GLN A 190 -20.51 17.51 -3.89
CA GLN A 190 -20.49 16.77 -5.15
C GLN A 190 -21.73 17.04 -6.03
N SER A 191 -22.69 17.87 -5.59
CA SER A 191 -23.98 18.04 -6.27
C SER A 191 -23.87 18.43 -7.74
N GLU A 192 -22.96 19.35 -8.09
CA GLU A 192 -22.79 19.78 -9.47
C GLU A 192 -22.15 18.69 -10.34
N THR A 193 -21.16 17.97 -9.82
CA THR A 193 -20.53 16.84 -10.53
C THR A 193 -21.52 15.68 -10.71
N ILE A 194 -22.32 15.37 -9.69
CA ILE A 194 -23.38 14.36 -9.78
C ILE A 194 -24.42 14.76 -10.83
N SER A 195 -24.84 16.03 -10.85
CA SER A 195 -25.72 16.56 -11.89
C SER A 195 -25.12 16.41 -13.28
N HIS A 196 -23.82 16.69 -13.45
CA HIS A 196 -23.14 16.48 -14.73
C HIS A 196 -23.15 15.02 -15.18
N ILE A 197 -22.82 14.07 -14.29
CA ILE A 197 -22.81 12.63 -14.59
C ILE A 197 -24.20 12.14 -14.97
N LEU A 198 -25.25 12.55 -14.24
CA LEU A 198 -26.63 12.21 -14.57
C LEU A 198 -27.05 12.72 -15.94
N VAL A 199 -26.55 13.88 -16.38
CA VAL A 199 -26.79 14.37 -17.74
C VAL A 199 -26.10 13.50 -18.79
N GLN A 200 -24.88 13.01 -18.52
CA GLN A 200 -24.22 12.10 -19.46
C GLN A 200 -24.92 10.73 -19.51
N LYS A 201 -25.36 10.23 -18.35
CA LYS A 201 -26.19 9.01 -18.28
C LYS A 201 -27.50 9.16 -19.06
N ALA A 202 -28.20 10.29 -18.89
CA ALA A 202 -29.42 10.60 -19.63
C ALA A 202 -29.20 10.63 -21.15
N LYS A 203 -28.08 11.20 -21.62
CA LYS A 203 -27.70 11.16 -23.04
C LYS A 203 -27.48 9.73 -23.53
N SER A 204 -26.81 8.89 -22.75
CA SER A 204 -26.61 7.48 -23.12
C SER A 204 -27.95 6.75 -23.26
N HIS A 205 -28.90 6.97 -22.34
CA HIS A 205 -30.25 6.43 -22.46
C HIS A 205 -31.00 6.96 -23.69
N LEU A 206 -30.86 8.24 -24.00
CA LEU A 206 -31.44 8.80 -25.22
C LEU A 206 -30.87 8.16 -26.49
N GLU A 207 -29.56 7.96 -26.56
CA GLU A 207 -28.88 7.28 -27.67
C GLU A 207 -29.34 5.83 -27.84
N ASN A 208 -29.66 5.16 -26.72
CA ASN A 208 -30.22 3.81 -26.71
C ASN A 208 -31.73 3.76 -26.99
N GLY A 209 -32.41 4.90 -27.05
CA GLY A 209 -33.87 5.01 -27.28
C GLY A 209 -34.73 4.92 -26.01
N ASP A 210 -34.11 4.86 -24.82
CA ASP A 210 -34.77 4.77 -23.52
C ASP A 210 -35.23 6.14 -23.01
N ILE A 211 -36.22 6.75 -23.69
CA ILE A 211 -36.68 8.12 -23.40
C ILE A 211 -37.15 8.28 -21.94
N GLY A 212 -37.82 7.27 -21.38
CA GLY A 212 -38.28 7.31 -19.99
C GLY A 212 -37.13 7.45 -18.99
N GLN A 213 -36.06 6.67 -19.17
CA GLN A 213 -34.89 6.74 -18.30
C GLN A 213 -34.09 8.04 -18.52
N CYS A 214 -34.02 8.53 -19.76
CA CYS A 214 -33.43 9.84 -20.06
C CYS A 214 -34.12 10.97 -19.27
N ASP A 215 -35.46 11.03 -19.29
CA ASP A 215 -36.21 12.06 -18.55
C ASP A 215 -36.04 11.92 -17.03
N GLU A 216 -36.07 10.69 -16.50
CA GLU A 216 -35.84 10.41 -15.09
C GLU A 216 -34.46 10.89 -14.61
N ASP A 217 -33.40 10.51 -15.33
CA ASP A 217 -32.03 10.92 -15.01
C ASP A 217 -31.83 12.43 -15.14
N LEU A 218 -32.44 13.07 -16.14
CA LEU A 218 -32.37 14.52 -16.32
C LEU A 218 -33.09 15.26 -15.18
N GLU A 219 -34.29 14.84 -14.79
CA GLU A 219 -35.00 15.41 -13.64
C GLU A 219 -34.21 15.21 -12.34
N LEU A 220 -33.60 14.03 -12.15
CA LEU A 220 -32.70 13.78 -11.03
C LEU A 220 -31.48 14.72 -11.06
N ALA A 221 -30.90 14.98 -12.23
CA ALA A 221 -29.79 15.91 -12.39
C ALA A 221 -30.14 17.30 -11.86
N PHE A 222 -31.33 17.82 -12.20
CA PHE A 222 -31.82 19.11 -11.71
C PHE A 222 -32.06 19.12 -10.19
N ARG A 223 -32.51 18.01 -9.61
CA ARG A 223 -32.68 17.89 -8.15
C ARG A 223 -31.36 17.99 -7.40
N TYR A 224 -30.28 17.44 -7.94
CA TYR A 224 -28.94 17.60 -7.36
C TYR A 224 -28.42 19.02 -7.55
N ALA A 225 -28.40 19.50 -8.79
CA ALA A 225 -28.06 20.88 -9.11
C ALA A 225 -28.56 21.25 -10.52
N PRO A 226 -29.06 22.48 -10.73
CA PRO A 226 -29.35 22.99 -12.07
C PRO A 226 -28.05 23.40 -12.79
N SER A 227 -27.18 22.43 -13.06
CA SER A 227 -25.87 22.60 -13.69
C SER A 227 -25.98 23.16 -15.11
N VAL A 228 -24.90 23.77 -15.60
CA VAL A 228 -24.84 24.30 -16.97
C VAL A 228 -25.13 23.19 -17.98
N SER A 229 -24.57 22.00 -17.79
CA SER A 229 -24.84 20.84 -18.65
C SER A 229 -26.30 20.42 -18.66
N ALA A 230 -26.98 20.40 -17.49
CA ALA A 230 -28.39 20.02 -17.40
C ALA A 230 -29.29 21.03 -18.13
N LYS A 231 -29.04 22.34 -17.94
CA LYS A 231 -29.77 23.41 -18.63
C LYS A 231 -29.62 23.33 -20.14
N ILE A 232 -28.39 23.16 -20.64
CA ILE A 232 -28.11 23.06 -22.08
C ILE A 232 -28.78 21.82 -22.67
N PHE A 233 -28.66 20.67 -22.00
CA PHE A 233 -29.22 19.43 -22.51
C PHE A 233 -30.74 19.47 -22.57
N ARG A 234 -31.39 19.99 -21.52
CA ARG A 234 -32.85 20.20 -21.51
C ARG A 234 -33.31 21.06 -22.68
N LEU A 235 -32.65 22.19 -22.94
CA LEU A 235 -33.01 23.05 -24.08
C LEU A 235 -32.91 22.33 -25.42
N LYS A 236 -31.91 21.47 -25.61
CA LYS A 236 -31.76 20.68 -26.85
C LYS A 236 -32.86 19.64 -27.06
N LEU A 237 -33.48 19.12 -26.00
CA LEU A 237 -34.58 18.15 -26.11
C LEU A 237 -35.90 18.80 -26.56
N TYR A 238 -36.08 20.09 -26.30
CA TYR A 238 -37.31 20.84 -26.61
C TYR A 238 -37.22 21.70 -27.87
N LEU A 239 -36.10 21.67 -28.59
CA LEU A 239 -35.86 22.38 -29.86
C LEU A 239 -35.91 21.38 -31.03
#